data_AF-A0A507SQB8-F1
#
_entry.id   AF-A0A507SQB8-F1
#
_cell.length_a   1.000
_cell.length_b   1.000
_cell.length_c   1.000
_cell.angle_alpha   90.00
_cell.angle_beta   90.00
_cell.angle_gamma   90.00
#
_symmetry.space_group_name_H-M   'P 1'
#
loop_
_entity.id
_entity.type
_entity.pdbx_description
1 polymer ?
#
loop_
_entity_poly.entity_id
_entity_poly.type
_entity_poly.pdbx_seq_one_letter_code
_entity_poly.pdbx_strand_id
1 'polypeptide(L)'
;MQRETLKEKFKNRVDLWQKAFDHSAEQLKRRTFLSMQSSVLLTILFGIIIILIIVGWNKGSTVSPATQSVNSFIVAVIALVIMFIVALHWTIGNAINLIITSKVIKGTPANSLNKLTKAWVIMNFLKKPAPYLLPPTEEELKMIEQLKNQVEAQNNDSAQSSETNNELNEQK
;
A
#
# COMPACT_ATOMS: atom_id res chain seq x y z
N MET A 1 -4.67 -23.50 20.64
CA MET A 1 -4.32 -22.75 19.41
C MET A 1 -5.15 -23.33 18.25
N GLN A 2 -6.32 -22.77 17.95
CA GLN A 2 -7.20 -23.28 16.89
C GLN A 2 -6.61 -22.95 15.51
N ARG A 3 -6.47 -23.96 14.64
CA ARG A 3 -6.06 -23.75 13.25
C ARG A 3 -7.26 -23.17 12.49
N GLU A 4 -7.28 -21.85 12.31
CA GLU A 4 -8.24 -21.20 11.41
C GLU A 4 -8.18 -21.84 10.02
N THR A 5 -9.35 -22.14 9.46
CA THR A 5 -9.44 -22.67 8.09
C THR A 5 -9.00 -21.60 7.08
N LEU A 6 -8.53 -22.02 5.91
CA LEU A 6 -8.07 -21.11 4.86
C LEU A 6 -9.18 -20.15 4.40
N LYS A 7 -10.44 -20.61 4.46
CA LYS A 7 -11.65 -19.84 4.16
C LYS A 7 -11.93 -18.75 5.20
N GLU A 8 -11.77 -19.05 6.49
CA GLU A 8 -11.90 -18.08 7.57
C GLU A 8 -10.81 -17.01 7.50
N LYS A 9 -9.56 -17.43 7.24
CA LYS A 9 -8.44 -16.51 7.02
C LYS A 9 -8.74 -15.56 5.86
N PHE A 10 -9.21 -16.08 4.73
CA PHE A 10 -9.57 -15.26 3.57
C PHE A 10 -10.66 -14.23 3.90
N LYS A 11 -11.77 -14.68 4.51
CA LYS A 11 -12.87 -13.81 4.90
C LYS A 11 -12.40 -12.69 5.83
N ASN A 12 -11.66 -13.05 6.88
CA ASN A 12 -11.09 -12.08 7.82
C ASN A 12 -10.20 -11.04 7.12
N ARG A 13 -9.38 -11.43 6.12
CA ARG A 13 -8.57 -10.48 5.34
C ARG A 13 -9.43 -9.53 4.51
N VAL A 14 -10.48 -10.03 3.88
CA VAL A 14 -11.40 -9.20 3.10
C VAL A 14 -12.08 -8.18 4.01
N ASP A 15 -12.60 -8.62 5.15
CA ASP A 15 -13.30 -7.76 6.12
C ASP A 15 -12.35 -6.67 6.67
N LEU A 16 -11.09 -7.02 6.99
CA LEU A 16 -10.08 -6.04 7.42
C LEU A 16 -9.76 -5.02 6.33
N TRP A 17 -9.63 -5.45 5.07
CA TRP A 17 -9.40 -4.51 3.98
C TRP A 17 -10.60 -3.62 3.70
N GLN A 18 -11.82 -4.12 3.85
CA GLN A 18 -13.02 -3.28 3.76
C GLN A 18 -12.99 -2.17 4.82
N LYS A 19 -12.68 -2.52 6.08
CA LYS A 19 -12.49 -1.51 7.15
C LYS A 19 -11.38 -0.52 6.83
N ALA A 20 -10.25 -0.98 6.30
CA ALA A 20 -9.15 -0.10 5.91
C ALA A 20 -9.51 0.85 4.77
N PHE A 21 -10.29 0.37 3.80
CA PHE A 21 -10.80 1.21 2.72
C PHE A 21 -11.80 2.23 3.23
N ASP A 22 -12.73 1.87 4.12
CA ASP A 22 -13.70 2.81 4.69
C ASP A 22 -13.01 3.88 5.58
N HIS A 23 -12.00 3.50 6.36
CA HIS A 23 -11.33 4.40 7.31
C HIS A 23 -10.26 5.29 6.65
N SER A 24 -9.41 4.74 5.77
CA SER A 24 -8.21 5.42 5.26
C SER A 24 -8.17 5.52 3.74
N ALA A 25 -9.35 5.60 3.08
CA ALA A 25 -9.48 5.64 1.62
C ALA A 25 -8.55 6.66 0.94
N GLU A 26 -8.51 7.89 1.47
CA GLU A 26 -7.71 8.97 0.89
C GLU A 26 -6.21 8.71 1.00
N GLN A 27 -5.74 8.27 2.17
CA GLN A 27 -4.34 7.95 2.39
C GLN A 27 -3.90 6.81 1.48
N LEU A 28 -4.74 5.77 1.36
CA LEU A 28 -4.53 4.66 0.45
C LEU A 28 -4.49 5.12 -1.01
N LYS A 29 -5.39 6.01 -1.43
CA LYS A 29 -5.40 6.57 -2.79
C LYS A 29 -4.09 7.31 -3.09
N ARG A 30 -3.64 8.22 -2.22
CA ARG A 30 -2.41 9.00 -2.43
C ARG A 30 -1.18 8.08 -2.56
N ARG A 31 -1.05 7.11 -1.66
CA ARG A 31 0.06 6.15 -1.68
C ARG A 31 0.02 5.26 -2.92
N THR A 32 -1.16 4.77 -3.28
CA THR A 32 -1.34 3.89 -4.44
C THR A 32 -1.09 4.66 -5.73
N PHE A 33 -1.46 5.94 -5.81
CA PHE A 33 -1.22 6.76 -6.99
C PHE A 33 0.29 6.90 -7.30
N LEU A 34 1.13 7.16 -6.29
CA LEU A 34 2.58 7.18 -6.44
C LEU A 34 3.14 5.81 -6.86
N SER A 35 2.63 4.73 -6.23
CA SER A 35 3.03 3.37 -6.62
C SER A 35 2.58 3.01 -8.04
N MET A 36 1.47 3.56 -8.52
CA MET A 36 0.93 3.33 -9.86
C MET A 36 1.79 4.01 -10.92
N GLN A 37 2.20 5.26 -10.69
CA GLN A 37 3.07 5.99 -11.62
C GLN A 37 4.40 5.25 -11.83
N SER A 38 5.03 4.81 -10.74
CA SER A 38 6.28 4.05 -10.79
C SER A 38 6.11 2.68 -11.45
N SER A 39 5.03 1.95 -11.14
CA SER A 39 4.80 0.62 -11.72
C SER A 39 4.46 0.67 -13.22
N VAL A 40 3.68 1.68 -13.65
CA VAL A 40 3.40 1.92 -15.07
C VAL A 40 4.68 2.26 -15.82
N LEU A 41 5.52 3.13 -15.27
CA LEU A 41 6.81 3.48 -15.88
C LEU A 41 7.70 2.25 -16.07
N LEU A 42 7.85 1.41 -15.03
CA LEU A 42 8.61 0.16 -15.10
C LEU A 42 8.03 -0.82 -16.13
N THR A 43 6.71 -0.95 -16.18
CA THR A 43 6.02 -1.83 -17.14
C THR A 43 6.29 -1.38 -18.58
N ILE A 44 6.17 -0.09 -18.86
CA ILE A 44 6.48 0.48 -20.18
C ILE A 44 7.96 0.28 -20.52
N LEU A 45 8.87 0.57 -19.59
CA LEU A 45 10.31 0.41 -19.80
C LEU A 45 10.69 -1.03 -20.19
N PHE A 46 10.23 -2.01 -19.41
CA PHE A 46 10.50 -3.42 -19.73
C PHE A 46 9.82 -3.85 -21.04
N GLY A 47 8.60 -3.36 -21.32
CA GLY A 47 7.91 -3.61 -22.58
C GLY A 47 8.70 -3.12 -23.79
N ILE A 48 9.24 -1.89 -23.73
CA ILE A 48 10.07 -1.32 -24.78
C ILE A 48 11.34 -2.14 -24.99
N ILE A 49 12.04 -2.51 -23.91
CA ILE A 49 13.27 -3.31 -23.99
C ILE A 49 13.00 -4.66 -24.67
N ILE A 50 11.91 -5.33 -24.31
CA ILE A 50 11.51 -6.61 -24.93
C ILE A 50 11.24 -6.44 -26.42
N ILE A 51 10.50 -5.40 -26.82
CA ILE A 51 10.23 -5.11 -28.25
C ILE A 51 11.53 -4.84 -29.01
N LEU A 52 12.45 -4.05 -28.45
CA LEU A 52 13.74 -3.76 -29.07
C LEU A 52 14.58 -5.02 -29.26
N ILE A 53 14.59 -5.93 -28.29
CA ILE A 53 15.29 -7.22 -28.40
C ILE A 53 14.69 -8.07 -29.53
N ILE A 54 13.36 -8.19 -29.61
CA ILE A 54 12.68 -8.99 -30.65
C ILE A 54 12.95 -8.40 -32.04
N VAL A 55 12.82 -7.08 -32.20
CA VAL A 55 13.05 -6.39 -33.48
C VAL A 55 14.53 -6.45 -33.89
N GLY A 56 15.44 -6.26 -32.94
CA GLY A 56 16.88 -6.35 -33.17
C GLY A 56 17.32 -7.76 -33.58
N TRP A 57 16.76 -8.79 -32.95
CA TRP A 57 17.00 -10.19 -33.30
C TRP A 57 16.56 -10.50 -34.74
N ASN A 58 15.37 -10.04 -35.14
CA ASN A 58 14.83 -10.28 -36.48
C ASN A 58 15.62 -9.59 -37.61
N LYS A 59 16.38 -8.54 -37.30
CA LYS A 59 17.20 -7.78 -38.28
C LYS A 59 18.68 -8.18 -38.31
N GLY A 60 19.15 -8.95 -37.32
CA GLY A 60 20.57 -9.21 -37.07
C GLY A 60 21.16 -10.51 -37.63
N SER A 61 20.54 -11.16 -38.62
CA SER A 61 20.98 -12.46 -39.15
C SER A 61 22.34 -12.47 -39.88
N THR A 62 23.06 -11.34 -39.92
CA THR A 62 24.33 -11.17 -40.64
C THR A 62 25.56 -10.93 -39.75
N VAL A 63 25.41 -10.84 -38.43
CA VAL A 63 26.57 -10.64 -37.52
C VAL A 63 26.80 -11.91 -36.71
N SER A 64 27.85 -12.65 -37.06
CA SER A 64 28.30 -13.83 -36.32
C SER A 64 28.40 -13.50 -34.83
N PRO A 65 27.67 -14.21 -33.93
CA PRO A 65 27.76 -13.93 -32.51
C PRO A 65 29.16 -14.34 -32.05
N ALA A 66 29.98 -13.34 -31.72
CA ALA A 66 31.24 -13.55 -31.01
C ALA A 66 30.91 -14.16 -29.64
N THR A 67 30.81 -15.49 -29.57
CA THR A 67 31.02 -16.39 -28.43
C THR A 67 30.56 -15.95 -27.03
N GLN A 68 29.65 -14.98 -26.90
CA GLN A 68 28.85 -14.82 -25.71
C GLN A 68 27.83 -15.95 -25.75
N SER A 69 27.93 -16.85 -24.77
CA SER A 69 27.17 -18.09 -24.75
C SER A 69 25.69 -17.78 -25.03
N VAL A 70 25.13 -18.42 -26.07
CA VAL A 70 23.71 -18.30 -26.44
C VAL A 70 22.81 -18.53 -25.21
N ASN A 71 23.28 -19.35 -24.27
CA ASN A 71 22.66 -19.57 -22.96
C ASN A 71 22.52 -18.29 -22.12
N SER A 72 23.56 -17.45 -21.99
CA SER A 72 23.49 -16.21 -21.20
C SER A 72 22.48 -15.21 -21.78
N PHE A 73 22.38 -15.14 -23.11
CA PHE A 73 21.39 -14.28 -23.77
C PHE A 73 19.96 -14.77 -23.53
N ILE A 74 19.70 -16.07 -23.74
CA ILE A 74 18.38 -16.66 -23.50
C ILE A 74 17.94 -16.46 -22.05
N VAL A 75 18.85 -16.69 -21.09
CA VAL A 75 18.58 -16.48 -19.66
C VAL A 75 18.22 -15.02 -19.38
N ALA A 76 18.94 -14.05 -19.97
CA ALA A 76 18.64 -12.63 -19.81
C ALA A 76 17.26 -12.24 -20.37
N VAL A 77 16.87 -12.78 -21.53
CA VAL A 77 15.54 -12.56 -22.12
C VAL A 77 14.43 -13.13 -21.24
N ILE A 78 14.60 -14.37 -20.75
CA ILE A 78 13.63 -14.99 -19.84
C ILE A 78 13.49 -14.16 -18.55
N ALA A 79 14.60 -13.71 -17.98
CA ALA A 79 14.59 -12.87 -16.78
C ALA A 79 13.84 -11.54 -17.01
N LEU A 80 14.04 -10.89 -18.15
CA LEU A 80 13.32 -9.68 -18.54
C LEU A 80 11.81 -9.91 -18.68
N VAL A 81 11.40 -11.02 -19.30
CA VAL A 81 9.98 -11.38 -19.43
C VAL A 81 9.34 -11.63 -18.05
N ILE A 82 10.04 -12.32 -17.15
CA ILE A 82 9.56 -12.53 -15.77
C ILE A 82 9.41 -11.19 -15.05
N MET A 83 10.39 -10.29 -15.14
CA MET A 83 10.30 -8.96 -14.54
C MET A 83 9.14 -8.13 -15.10
N PHE A 84 8.88 -8.22 -16.41
CA PHE A 84 7.73 -7.57 -17.03
C PHE A 84 6.40 -8.11 -16.50
N ILE A 85 6.26 -9.44 -16.36
CA ILE A 85 5.05 -10.07 -15.80
C ILE A 85 4.82 -9.61 -14.35
N VAL A 86 5.88 -9.55 -13.54
CA VAL A 86 5.81 -9.07 -12.15
C VAL A 86 5.41 -7.59 -12.10
N ALA A 87 5.99 -6.74 -12.94
CA ALA A 87 5.64 -5.31 -13.02
C ALA A 87 4.17 -5.11 -13.46
N LEU A 88 3.71 -5.91 -14.43
CA LEU A 88 2.33 -5.89 -14.90
C LEU A 88 1.35 -6.32 -13.80
N HIS A 89 1.65 -7.41 -13.10
CA HIS A 89 0.86 -7.89 -11.96
C HIS A 89 0.74 -6.80 -10.87
N TRP A 90 1.84 -6.14 -10.52
CA TRP A 90 1.84 -5.05 -9.54
C TRP A 90 1.00 -3.85 -10.01
N THR A 91 1.11 -3.50 -11.29
CA THR A 91 0.34 -2.42 -11.91
C THR A 91 -1.17 -2.69 -11.87
N ILE A 92 -1.59 -3.92 -12.19
CA ILE A 92 -3.00 -4.32 -12.10
C ILE A 92 -3.50 -4.26 -10.65
N GLY A 93 -2.69 -4.72 -9.69
CA GLY A 93 -3.00 -4.63 -8.26
C GLY A 93 -3.23 -3.18 -7.79
N ASN A 94 -2.38 -2.26 -8.21
CA ASN A 94 -2.53 -0.82 -7.92
C ASN A 94 -3.75 -0.21 -8.63
N ALA A 95 -4.04 -0.61 -9.86
CA ALA A 95 -5.22 -0.15 -10.59
C ALA A 95 -6.51 -0.50 -9.84
N ILE A 96 -6.65 -1.75 -9.37
CA ILE A 96 -7.83 -2.16 -8.60
C ILE A 96 -7.94 -1.38 -7.28
N ASN A 97 -6.81 -1.18 -6.58
CA ASN A 97 -6.80 -0.40 -5.35
C ASN A 97 -7.25 1.06 -5.57
N LEU A 98 -6.76 1.71 -6.63
CA LEU A 98 -7.20 3.05 -7.02
C LEU A 98 -8.70 3.09 -7.35
N ILE A 99 -9.24 2.07 -8.02
CA ILE A 99 -10.67 1.97 -8.31
C ILE A 99 -11.48 1.86 -7.02
N ILE A 100 -11.08 0.98 -6.10
CA ILE A 100 -11.79 0.78 -4.82
C ILE A 100 -11.79 2.09 -4.02
N THR A 101 -10.60 2.64 -3.75
CA THR A 101 -10.44 3.87 -2.96
C THR A 101 -11.16 5.05 -3.59
N SER A 102 -11.10 5.21 -4.91
CA SER A 102 -11.83 6.29 -5.61
C SER A 102 -13.35 6.13 -5.52
N LYS A 103 -13.87 4.91 -5.51
CA LYS A 103 -15.31 4.67 -5.29
C LYS A 103 -15.73 4.94 -3.86
N VAL A 104 -14.92 4.55 -2.88
CA VAL A 104 -15.18 4.84 -1.46
C VAL A 104 -15.20 6.34 -1.19
N ILE A 105 -14.22 7.09 -1.72
CA ILE A 105 -14.18 8.55 -1.62
C ILE A 105 -15.40 9.22 -2.27
N LYS A 106 -15.98 8.61 -3.32
CA LYS A 106 -17.22 9.06 -3.96
C LYS A 106 -18.49 8.68 -3.19
N GLY A 107 -18.37 8.13 -1.98
CA GLY A 107 -19.51 7.78 -1.12
C GLY A 107 -20.06 6.36 -1.34
N THR A 108 -19.38 5.51 -2.11
CA THR A 108 -19.80 4.10 -2.25
C THR A 108 -19.29 3.30 -1.04
N PRO A 109 -20.15 2.66 -0.23
CA PRO A 109 -19.70 1.93 0.95
C PRO A 109 -18.80 0.74 0.56
N ALA A 110 -17.67 0.50 1.25
CA ALA A 110 -16.72 -0.56 0.86
C ALA A 110 -17.33 -1.97 0.87
N ASN A 111 -18.39 -2.19 1.66
CA ASN A 111 -19.15 -3.43 1.66
C ASN A 111 -19.78 -3.76 0.30
N SER A 112 -20.21 -2.74 -0.46
CA SER A 112 -20.75 -2.91 -1.82
C SER A 112 -19.67 -3.27 -2.85
N LEU A 113 -18.40 -3.02 -2.53
CA LEU A 113 -17.23 -3.29 -3.36
C LEU A 113 -16.60 -4.66 -3.09
N ASN A 114 -17.29 -5.54 -2.35
CA ASN A 114 -16.78 -6.84 -1.90
C ASN A 114 -16.10 -7.67 -3.02
N LYS A 115 -16.69 -7.71 -4.23
CA LYS A 115 -16.08 -8.43 -5.37
C LYS A 115 -14.70 -7.89 -5.75
N LEU A 116 -14.55 -6.56 -5.81
CA LEU A 116 -13.27 -5.91 -6.12
C LEU A 116 -12.28 -6.10 -4.98
N THR A 117 -12.71 -5.96 -3.72
CA THR A 117 -11.86 -6.20 -2.55
C THR A 117 -11.36 -7.65 -2.50
N LYS A 118 -12.21 -8.63 -2.77
CA LYS A 118 -11.81 -10.04 -2.89
C LYS A 118 -10.75 -10.24 -3.96
N ALA A 119 -10.98 -9.72 -5.17
CA ALA A 119 -10.01 -9.81 -6.25
C ALA A 119 -8.67 -9.17 -5.85
N TRP A 120 -8.72 -7.99 -5.23
CA TRP A 120 -7.54 -7.29 -4.75
C TRP A 120 -6.77 -8.08 -3.68
N VAL A 121 -7.46 -8.68 -2.71
CA VAL A 121 -6.86 -9.49 -1.64
C VAL A 121 -6.24 -10.77 -2.20
N ILE A 122 -6.88 -11.42 -3.17
CA ILE A 122 -6.32 -12.60 -3.85
C ILE A 122 -5.04 -12.23 -4.59
N MET A 123 -5.06 -11.15 -5.38
CA MET A 123 -3.88 -10.70 -6.13
C MET A 123 -2.73 -10.29 -5.20
N ASN A 124 -3.02 -9.74 -4.02
CA ASN A 124 -2.00 -9.35 -3.04
C ASN A 124 -1.67 -10.48 -2.05
N PHE A 125 -1.85 -11.74 -2.44
CA PHE A 125 -1.47 -12.93 -1.65
C PHE A 125 -1.99 -12.92 -0.21
N LEU A 126 -3.23 -12.48 0.00
CA LEU A 126 -3.88 -12.45 1.32
C LEU A 126 -3.16 -11.58 2.37
N LYS A 127 -2.36 -10.60 1.92
CA LYS A 127 -1.66 -9.67 2.80
C LYS A 127 -2.65 -8.93 3.71
N LYS A 128 -2.31 -8.77 4.99
CA LYS A 128 -3.09 -7.93 5.93
C LYS A 128 -2.86 -6.44 5.63
N PRO A 129 -3.85 -5.56 5.87
CA PRO A 129 -3.58 -4.13 5.94
C PRO A 129 -2.63 -3.84 7.11
N ALA A 130 -1.85 -2.77 6.99
CA ALA A 130 -1.02 -2.31 8.09
C ALA A 130 -1.92 -1.81 9.25
N PRO A 131 -1.52 -1.98 10.52
CA PRO A 131 -2.37 -1.63 11.67
C PRO A 131 -2.89 -0.19 11.65
N TYR A 132 -2.06 0.78 11.26
CA TYR A 132 -2.43 2.21 11.18
C TYR A 132 -3.47 2.55 10.09
N LEU A 133 -3.80 1.61 9.20
CA LEU A 133 -4.85 1.79 8.19
C LEU A 133 -6.21 1.33 8.70
N LEU A 134 -6.25 0.63 9.83
CA LEU A 134 -7.48 0.19 10.46
C LEU A 134 -7.95 1.26 11.45
N PRO A 135 -9.27 1.38 11.66
CA PRO A 135 -9.78 2.22 12.72
C PRO A 135 -9.21 1.75 14.08
N PRO A 136 -8.90 2.68 14.99
CA PRO A 136 -8.36 2.33 16.31
C PRO A 136 -9.35 1.45 17.07
N THR A 137 -8.80 0.48 17.78
CA THR A 137 -9.55 -0.42 18.66
C THR A 137 -10.04 0.32 19.91
N GLU A 138 -11.04 -0.24 20.60
CA GLU A 138 -11.57 0.37 21.85
C GLU A 138 -10.49 0.55 22.93
N GLU A 139 -9.52 -0.36 23.01
CA GLU A 139 -8.40 -0.25 23.94
C GLU A 139 -7.46 0.90 23.58
N GLU A 140 -7.16 1.08 22.28
CA GLU A 140 -6.36 2.20 21.79
C GLU A 140 -7.09 3.54 22.02
N LEU A 141 -8.40 3.58 21.84
CA LEU A 141 -9.21 4.77 22.13
C LEU A 141 -9.16 5.15 23.63
N LYS A 142 -9.30 4.17 24.53
CA LYS A 142 -9.17 4.40 25.98
C LYS A 142 -7.78 4.91 26.36
N MET A 143 -6.73 4.37 25.74
CA MET A 143 -5.36 4.82 25.98
C MET A 143 -5.15 6.26 25.47
N ILE A 144 -5.68 6.60 24.29
CA ILE A 144 -5.64 7.97 23.74
C ILE A 144 -6.38 8.95 24.67
N GLU A 145 -7.53 8.56 25.21
CA GLU A 145 -8.30 9.38 26.14
C GLU A 145 -7.57 9.60 27.47
N GLN A 146 -6.93 8.56 28.01
CA GLN A 146 -6.08 8.68 29.19
C GLN A 146 -4.88 9.61 28.96
N LEU A 147 -4.20 9.49 27.81
CA LEU A 147 -3.11 10.39 27.43
C LEU A 147 -3.57 11.83 27.28
N LYS A 148 -4.73 12.06 26.66
CA LYS A 148 -5.31 13.40 26.52
C LYS A 148 -5.59 14.03 27.89
N ASN A 149 -6.20 13.27 28.80
CA ASN A 149 -6.48 13.74 30.16
C ASN A 149 -5.19 14.03 30.96
N GLN A 150 -4.12 13.26 30.76
CA GLN A 150 -2.82 13.53 31.38
C GLN A 150 -2.16 14.81 30.85
N VAL A 151 -2.24 15.05 29.53
CA VAL A 151 -1.69 16.27 28.91
C VAL A 151 -2.47 17.51 29.34
N GLU A 152 -3.81 17.42 29.43
CA GLU A 152 -4.65 18.52 29.93
C GLU A 152 -4.38 18.83 31.41
N ALA A 153 -4.19 17.81 32.24
CA ALA A 153 -3.79 17.99 33.64
C ALA A 153 -2.42 18.68 33.76
N GLN A 154 -1.43 18.25 32.97
CA GLN A 154 -0.09 18.87 32.96
C GLN A 154 -0.11 20.33 32.49
N ASN A 155 -0.91 20.67 31.48
CA ASN A 155 -1.02 22.05 31.01
C ASN A 155 -1.69 22.97 32.03
N ASN A 156 -2.69 22.47 32.77
CA ASN A 156 -3.34 23.25 33.83
C ASN A 156 -2.40 23.47 35.03
N ASP A 157 -1.65 22.46 35.45
CA ASP A 157 -0.65 22.61 36.54
C ASP A 157 0.47 23.60 36.15
N SER A 158 0.84 23.62 34.86
CA SER A 158 1.85 24.54 34.31
C SER A 158 1.35 25.99 34.23
N ALA A 159 0.06 26.19 33.94
CA ALA A 159 -0.56 27.52 33.91
C ALA A 159 -0.72 28.10 35.32
N GLN A 160 -1.13 27.27 36.28
CA GLN A 160 -1.35 27.69 37.67
C GLN A 160 -0.03 28.05 38.37
N SER A 161 1.05 27.31 38.08
CA SER A 161 2.40 27.63 38.56
C SER A 161 3.00 28.88 37.89
N SER A 162 2.53 29.28 36.71
CA SER A 162 2.93 30.53 36.05
C SER A 162 2.20 31.75 36.63
N GLU A 163 0.91 31.63 36.99
CA GLU A 163 0.15 32.70 37.66
C GLU A 163 0.64 32.96 39.09
N THR A 164 0.93 31.89 39.84
CA THR A 164 1.43 32.00 41.22
C THR A 164 2.78 32.73 41.29
N ASN A 165 3.64 32.59 40.27
CA ASN A 165 4.93 33.28 40.21
C ASN A 165 4.81 34.76 39.81
N ASN A 166 3.78 35.13 39.04
CA ASN A 166 3.52 36.54 38.72
C ASN A 166 2.95 37.28 39.93
N GLU A 167 2.01 36.69 40.66
CA GLU A 167 1.46 37.29 41.89
C GLU A 167 2.53 37.46 42.99
N LEU A 168 3.48 36.52 43.11
CA LEU A 168 4.58 36.61 44.08
C LEU A 168 5.61 37.71 43.74
N ASN A 169 5.76 38.05 42.46
CA ASN A 169 6.65 39.12 42.01
C ASN A 169 6.01 40.51 42.12
N GLU A 170 4.67 40.62 42.09
CA GLU A 170 3.97 41.89 42.32
C GLU A 170 3.90 42.29 43.80
N GLN A 171 4.18 41.37 44.73
CA GLN A 171 4.19 41.63 46.18
C GLN A 171 5.57 42.02 46.77
N LYS A 172 6.60 42.19 45.94
CA LYS A 172 7.95 42.66 46.35
C LYS A 172 8.24 44.06 45.83
#